data_AF-A0A7X3FDW8-F1
#
_entry.id   AF-A0A7X3FDW8-F1
#
_cell.length_a   1.000
_cell.length_b   1.000
_cell.length_c   1.000
_cell.angle_alpha   90.00
_cell.angle_beta   90.00
_cell.angle_gamma   90.00
#
_symmetry.space_group_name_H-M   'P 1'
#
loop_
_entity.id
_entity.type
_entity.pdbx_description
1 polymer ?
#
loop_
_entity_poly.entity_id
_entity_poly.type
_entity_poly.pdbx_seq_one_letter_code
_entity_poly.pdbx_strand_id
1 'polypeptide(L)' 'MKYKYMEKQVEGAKALAEKFKDIKTCQEIYEERVEVLEKARAFDRIKEMIDDQQLEGEPDSEVLSEIKYEISKVEDKK' A
#
# COMPACT_ATOMS: atom_id res chain seq x y z
N MET A 1 14.54 -4.03 -1.25
CA MET A 1 14.31 -4.48 -2.65
C MET A 1 12.89 -4.96 -2.94
N LYS A 2 12.08 -5.35 -1.94
CA LYS A 2 10.77 -6.00 -2.12
C LYS A 2 9.84 -5.28 -3.12
N TYR A 3 9.83 -3.94 -3.10
CA TYR A 3 8.96 -3.13 -3.98
C TYR A 3 9.68 -2.44 -5.14
N LYS A 4 10.94 -2.79 -5.45
CA LYS A 4 11.78 -2.07 -6.43
C LYS A 4 11.09 -1.86 -7.79
N TYR A 5 10.34 -2.87 -8.25
CA TYR A 5 9.62 -2.77 -9.52
C TYR A 5 8.36 -1.89 -9.43
N MET A 6 7.64 -1.93 -8.31
CA MET A 6 6.48 -1.07 -8.08
C MET A 6 6.92 0.40 -7.92
N GLU A 7 8.01 0.66 -7.21
CA GLU A 7 8.61 2.00 -7.07
C GLU A 7 8.98 2.57 -8.44
N LYS A 8 9.60 1.78 -9.32
CA LYS A 8 9.86 2.17 -10.71
C LYS A 8 8.61 2.45 -11.52
N GLN A 9 7.54 1.68 -11.32
CA GLN A 9 6.27 1.93 -11.99
C GLN A 9 5.62 3.23 -11.52
N VAL A 10 5.69 3.54 -10.22
CA VAL A 10 5.22 4.81 -9.65
C VAL A 10 6.01 5.98 -10.22
N GLU A 11 7.34 5.89 -10.28
CA GLU A 11 8.19 6.93 -10.87
C GLU A 11 7.87 7.16 -12.36
N GLY A 12 7.70 6.07 -13.13
CA GLY A 12 7.33 6.15 -14.53
C GLY A 12 5.94 6.76 -14.74
N ALA A 13 4.96 6.36 -13.94
CA ALA A 13 3.61 6.91 -13.97
C ALA A 13 3.60 8.39 -13.58
N LYS A 14 4.38 8.78 -12.56
CA LYS A 14 4.57 10.18 -12.17
C LYS A 14 5.13 11.02 -13.30
N ALA A 15 6.19 10.54 -13.96
CA ALA A 15 6.77 11.26 -15.10
C ALA A 15 5.79 11.42 -16.26
N LEU A 16 4.94 10.41 -16.52
CA LEU A 16 3.87 10.50 -17.51
C LEU A 16 2.79 11.50 -17.09
N ALA A 17 2.34 11.47 -15.84
CA ALA A 17 1.37 12.41 -15.28
C ALA A 17 1.87 13.86 -15.32
N GLU A 18 3.15 14.09 -15.02
CA GLU A 18 3.77 15.42 -15.08
C GLU A 18 3.95 15.93 -16.51
N LYS A 19 4.22 15.03 -17.47
CA LYS A 19 4.35 15.37 -18.89
C LYS A 19 2.98 15.65 -19.55
N PHE A 20 1.95 14.93 -19.13
CA PHE A 20 0.61 15.00 -19.69
C PHE A 20 -0.41 15.42 -18.63
N LYS A 21 -0.20 16.60 -18.04
CA LYS A 21 -1.02 17.11 -16.92
C LYS A 21 -2.51 17.20 -17.25
N ASP A 22 -2.82 17.53 -18.50
CA ASP A 22 -4.21 17.71 -18.96
C ASP A 22 -4.90 16.39 -19.33
N ILE A 23 -4.17 15.27 -19.31
CA ILE A 23 -4.73 13.94 -19.58
C ILE A 23 -5.09 13.29 -18.26
N LYS A 24 -6.39 13.28 -17.94
CA LYS A 24 -6.95 12.69 -16.72
C LYS A 24 -6.45 11.26 -16.47
N THR A 25 -6.44 10.43 -17.51
CA THR A 25 -5.98 9.03 -17.41
C THR A 25 -4.53 8.90 -16.94
N CYS A 26 -3.65 9.85 -17.25
CA CYS A 26 -2.27 9.81 -16.75
C CYS A 26 -2.18 10.10 -15.25
N GLN A 27 -3.05 10.99 -14.73
CA GLN A 27 -3.17 11.23 -13.28
C GLN A 27 -3.75 10.01 -12.58
N GLU A 28 -4.83 9.44 -13.11
CA GLU A 28 -5.49 8.24 -12.55
C GLU A 28 -4.53 7.05 -12.49
N ILE A 29 -3.75 6.81 -13.55
CA ILE A 29 -2.72 5.75 -13.55
C ILE A 29 -1.66 6.01 -12.47
N TYR A 30 -1.24 7.25 -12.25
CA TYR A 30 -0.27 7.56 -11.21
C TYR A 30 -0.86 7.31 -9.80
N GLU A 31 -2.06 7.80 -9.54
CA GLU A 31 -2.78 7.59 -8.28
C GLU A 31 -2.97 6.09 -7.98
N GLU A 32 -3.43 5.31 -8.96
CA GLU A 32 -3.61 3.86 -8.82
C GLU A 32 -2.28 3.14 -8.48
N ARG A 33 -1.17 3.53 -9.13
CA ARG A 33 0.14 2.92 -8.86
C ARG A 33 0.65 3.26 -7.47
N VAL A 34 0.40 4.47 -6.98
CA VAL A 34 0.72 4.86 -5.60
C VAL A 34 -0.11 4.05 -4.62
N GLU A 35 -1.42 3.96 -4.84
CA GLU A 35 -2.35 3.23 -3.97
C GLU A 35 -1.98 1.74 -3.85
N VAL A 36 -1.68 1.09 -4.98
CA VAL A 36 -1.24 -0.32 -4.99
C VAL A 36 0.05 -0.51 -4.19
N LEU A 37 1.01 0.42 -4.29
CA LEU A 37 2.26 0.34 -3.52
C LEU A 37 2.01 0.51 -2.02
N GLU A 38 1.13 1.42 -1.63
CA GLU A 38 0.76 1.64 -0.23
C GLU A 38 0.02 0.43 0.36
N LYS A 39 -0.98 -0.11 -0.37
CA LYS A 39 -1.71 -1.33 0.01
C LYS A 39 -0.77 -2.54 0.13
N ALA A 40 0.19 -2.71 -0.79
CA ALA A 40 1.17 -3.79 -0.70
C ALA A 40 2.06 -3.68 0.55
N ARG A 41 2.49 -2.46 0.92
CA ARG A 41 3.28 -2.21 2.13
C ARG A 41 2.47 -2.46 3.40
N ALA A 42 1.22 -2.02 3.43
CA ALA A 42 0.31 -2.25 4.55
C ALA A 42 0.02 -3.75 4.73
N PHE A 43 -0.23 -4.47 3.64
CA PHE A 43 -0.45 -5.92 3.67
C PHE A 43 0.76 -6.68 4.24
N ASP A 44 1.97 -6.31 3.82
CA ASP A 44 3.17 -6.96 4.34
C ASP A 44 3.39 -6.69 5.83
N ARG A 45 3.08 -5.49 6.33
CA ARG A 45 3.10 -5.18 7.77
C ARG A 45 2.09 -6.01 8.55
N ILE A 46 0.86 -6.12 8.04
CA ILE A 46 -0.19 -6.97 8.63
C ILE A 46 0.26 -8.43 8.65
N LYS A 47 0.91 -8.90 7.59
CA LYS A 47 1.44 -10.25 7.54
C LYS A 47 2.51 -10.49 8.60
N GLU A 48 3.47 -9.57 8.76
CA GLU A 48 4.50 -9.65 9.81
C GLU A 48 3.86 -9.72 11.21
N MET A 49 2.86 -8.88 11.49
CA MET A 49 2.10 -8.91 12.75
C MET A 49 1.40 -10.25 13.00
N ILE A 50 0.82 -10.87 11.97
CA ILE A 50 0.15 -12.18 12.09
C ILE A 50 1.18 -13.31 12.26
N ASP A 51 2.27 -13.29 11.49
CA ASP A 51 3.33 -14.30 11.55
C ASP A 51 3.99 -14.30 12.94
N ASP A 52 4.20 -13.12 13.54
CA ASP A 52 4.71 -12.98 14.92
C ASP A 52 3.74 -13.58 15.95
N GLN A 53 2.42 -13.44 15.75
CA GLN A 53 1.41 -14.02 16.64
C GLN A 53 1.24 -15.54 16.49
N GLN A 54 1.46 -16.11 15.30
CA GLN A 54 1.41 -17.56 15.12
C GLN A 54 2.47 -18.31 15.93
N LEU A 55 3.53 -17.63 16.38
CA LEU A 55 4.52 -18.17 17.32
C LEU A 55 4.03 -18.15 18.78
N GLU A 56 3.07 -17.29 19.14
CA GLU A 56 2.59 -17.09 20.52
C GLU A 56 1.18 -17.66 20.80
N GLY A 57 0.38 -17.98 19.78
CA GLY A 57 -0.93 -18.64 19.94
C GLY A 57 -2.11 -17.83 19.36
N GLU A 58 -3.17 -17.62 20.15
CA GLU A 58 -4.33 -16.82 19.73
C GLU A 58 -3.95 -15.35 19.55
N PRO A 59 -4.42 -14.67 18.48
CA PRO A 59 -4.11 -13.27 18.26
C PRO A 59 -4.73 -12.39 19.36
N ASP A 60 -3.89 -11.75 20.18
CA ASP A 60 -4.33 -10.80 21.20
C ASP A 60 -5.05 -9.59 20.58
N SER A 61 -6.01 -9.02 21.32
CA SER A 61 -6.86 -7.90 20.95
C SER A 61 -6.07 -6.63 20.55
N GLU A 62 -4.84 -6.50 21.04
CA GLU A 62 -3.94 -5.39 20.69
C GLU A 62 -3.53 -5.46 19.21
N VAL A 63 -3.07 -6.62 18.73
CA VAL A 63 -2.67 -6.80 17.33
C VAL A 63 -3.87 -6.69 16.38
N LEU A 64 -5.05 -7.16 16.78
CA LEU A 64 -6.26 -6.93 15.98
C LEU A 64 -6.57 -5.42 15.82
N SER A 65 -6.22 -4.61 16.82
CA SER A 65 -6.38 -3.15 16.76
C SER A 65 -5.32 -2.52 15.85
N GLU A 66 -4.09 -3.01 15.88
CA GLU A 66 -3.01 -2.55 15.00
C GLU A 66 -3.26 -2.92 13.53
N ILE A 67 -3.75 -4.12 13.26
CA ILE A 67 -4.17 -4.55 11.92
C ILE A 67 -5.28 -3.65 11.39
N LYS A 68 -6.30 -3.34 12.21
CA LYS A 68 -7.37 -2.40 11.83
C LYS A 68 -6.83 -1.00 11.54
N TYR A 69 -5.88 -0.52 12.33
CA TYR A 69 -5.23 0.75 12.09
C TYR A 69 -4.46 0.75 10.77
N GLU A 70 -3.72 -0.32 10.47
CA GLU A 70 -2.96 -0.45 9.24
C GLU A 70 -3.87 -0.51 8.00
N ILE A 71 -5.02 -1.19 8.10
CA ILE A 71 -6.07 -1.18 7.08
C ILE A 71 -6.63 0.24 6.89
N SER A 72 -6.93 0.97 7.96
CA SER A 72 -7.51 2.32 7.87
C SER A 72 -6.62 3.34 7.13
N LYS A 73 -5.30 3.10 7.08
CA LYS A 73 -4.36 3.98 6.34
C LYS A 73 -4.50 3.84 4.83
N VAL A 74 -5.01 2.70 4.37
CA VAL A 74 -5.10 2.33 2.95
C VAL A 74 -6.53 2.04 2.49
N GLU A 75 -7.52 2.07 3.39
CA GLU A 75 -8.93 2.12 3.02
C GLU A 75 -9.19 3.36 2.17
N ASP A 76 -9.95 3.16 1.10
CA ASP A 76 -10.19 4.17 0.07
C ASP A 76 -10.59 5.50 0.72
N LYS A 77 -9.75 6.53 0.55
CA LYS A 77 -10.13 7.92 0.79
C LYS A 77 -11.10 8.36 -0.31
N LYS A 78 -12.31 7.79 -0.33
CA LYS A 78 -13.40 8.23 -1.19
C LYS A 78 -14.09 9.46 -0.61
#